data_AF-A0A1Q2LGK4-F1
#
_entry.id   AF-A0A1Q2LGK4-F1
#
_cell.length_a   1.000
_cell.length_b   1.000
_cell.length_c   1.000
_cell.angle_alpha   90.00
_cell.angle_beta   90.00
_cell.angle_gamma   90.00
#
_symmetry.space_group_name_H-M   'P 1'
#
loop_
_entity.id
_entity.type
_entity.pdbx_description
1 polymer ?
#
loop_
_entity_poly.entity_id
_entity_poly.type
_entity_poly.pdbx_seq_one_letter_code
_entity_poly.pdbx_strand_id
1 'polypeptide(L)' 'MSGQKCPKCAKLTFFIKGVEGKCNECGYKMSVPPNDGKGGKGGKCPFCGKYRVFSGICSECGAK' A
#
# COMPACT_ATOMS: atom_id res chain seq x y z
N MET A 1 12.34 15.13 9.79
CA MET A 1 11.55 13.99 9.26
C MET A 1 11.47 14.14 7.75
N SER A 2 12.16 13.30 6.98
CA SER A 2 12.13 13.36 5.52
C SER A 2 10.91 12.60 5.01
N GLY A 3 10.10 13.22 4.14
CA GLY A 3 8.97 12.56 3.50
C GLY A 3 9.41 11.57 2.41
N GLN A 4 8.48 10.81 1.87
CA GLN A 4 8.71 9.99 0.68
C GLN A 4 8.84 10.87 -0.57
N LYS A 5 9.43 10.29 -1.63
CA LYS A 5 9.56 10.95 -2.93
C LYS A 5 8.18 11.11 -3.56
N CYS A 6 7.76 12.35 -3.79
CA CYS A 6 6.52 12.64 -4.49
C CYS A 6 6.63 12.24 -5.96
N PRO A 7 5.68 11.47 -6.53
CA PRO A 7 5.72 11.07 -7.93
C PRO A 7 5.55 12.26 -8.90
N LYS A 8 4.91 13.35 -8.45
CA LYS A 8 4.65 14.53 -9.29
C LYS A 8 5.81 15.54 -9.36
N CYS A 9 6.40 15.88 -8.22
CA CYS A 9 7.48 16.90 -8.16
C CYS A 9 8.86 16.31 -7.83
N ALA A 10 8.98 14.99 -7.68
CA ALA A 10 10.20 14.27 -7.35
C ALA A 10 10.89 14.67 -6.04
N LYS A 11 10.27 15.52 -5.21
CA LYS A 11 10.82 15.98 -3.92
C LYS A 11 10.39 15.07 -2.77
N LEU A 12 11.20 15.00 -1.71
CA LEU A 12 10.98 14.19 -0.51
C LEU A 12 9.98 14.85 0.47
N THR A 13 8.83 15.27 -0.06
CA THR A 13 7.82 16.05 0.66
C THR A 13 6.45 15.37 0.65
N PHE A 14 6.40 14.07 0.33
CA PHE A 14 5.18 13.26 0.36
C PHE A 14 5.01 12.57 1.71
N PHE A 15 3.89 12.81 2.38
CA PHE A 15 3.59 12.27 3.70
C PHE A 15 2.29 11.47 3.66
N ILE A 16 2.28 10.29 4.28
CA ILE A 16 1.12 9.41 4.36
C ILE A 16 0.52 9.52 5.75
N LYS A 17 -0.78 9.81 5.82
CA LYS A 17 -1.55 9.87 7.06
C LYS A 17 -2.75 8.93 6.94
N GLY A 18 -2.64 7.75 7.54
CA GLY A 18 -3.65 6.71 7.44
C GLY A 18 -3.75 6.18 6.00
N VAL A 19 -4.89 6.40 5.36
CA VAL A 19 -5.17 5.93 3.98
C VAL A 19 -4.94 7.00 2.92
N GLU A 20 -4.51 8.19 3.30
CA GLU A 20 -4.31 9.32 2.41
C GLU A 20 -2.87 9.81 2.47
N GLY A 21 -2.21 9.84 1.31
CA GLY A 21 -0.92 10.47 1.10
C GLY A 21 -1.07 11.84 0.49
N LYS A 22 -0.33 12.83 1.00
CA LYS A 22 -0.31 14.19 0.48
C LYS A 22 1.13 14.72 0.37
N CYS A 23 1.43 15.36 -0.75
CA CYS A 23 2.62 16.19 -0.93
C CYS A 23 2.37 17.60 -0.39
N ASN A 24 3.24 18.07 0.50
CA ASN A 24 3.15 19.44 1.03
C ASN A 24 3.59 20.51 0.02
N GLU A 25 4.39 20.16 -0.98
CA GLU A 25 4.95 21.14 -1.90
C GLU A 25 4.07 21.38 -3.13
N CYS A 26 3.68 20.31 -3.85
CA CYS A 26 2.88 20.44 -5.06
C CYS A 26 1.37 20.17 -4.83
N GLY A 27 0.98 19.87 -3.58
CA GLY A 27 -0.40 19.58 -3.21
C GLY A 27 -0.95 18.24 -3.70
N TYR A 28 -0.12 17.39 -4.34
CA TYR A 28 -0.54 16.08 -4.85
C TYR A 28 -1.11 15.20 -3.74
N LYS A 29 -2.28 14.62 -3.94
CA LYS A 29 -2.93 13.68 -3.01
C LYS A 29 -3.11 12.33 -3.68
N MET A 30 -2.91 11.24 -2.95
CA MET A 30 -3.20 9.88 -3.40
C MET A 30 -3.75 9.07 -2.24
N SER A 31 -4.72 8.18 -2.50
CA SER A 31 -5.17 7.24 -1.49
C SER A 31 -4.18 6.08 -1.42
N VAL A 32 -3.47 5.95 -0.30
CA VAL A 32 -2.55 4.84 -0.06
C VAL A 32 -3.29 3.80 0.79
N PRO A 33 -3.55 2.58 0.29
CA PRO A 33 -4.13 1.56 1.13
C PRO A 33 -3.22 1.33 2.35
N PRO A 34 -3.79 1.16 3.55
CA PRO A 34 -2.99 1.04 4.77
C PRO A 34 -2.01 -0.14 4.64
N ASN A 35 -0.75 0.08 5.04
CA ASN A 35 0.40 -0.83 4.90
C ASN A 35 0.76 -1.22 3.44
N ASP A 36 0.76 -0.30 2.48
CA ASP A 36 1.13 -0.61 1.08
C ASP A 36 0.25 -1.72 0.45
N GLY A 37 -1.00 -1.84 0.89
CA GLY A 37 -1.90 -2.95 0.49
C GLY A 37 -1.65 -4.28 1.23
N LYS A 38 -0.71 -4.31 2.19
CA LYS A 38 -0.39 -5.44 3.07
C LYS A 38 -1.08 -5.36 4.44
N GLY A 39 -2.06 -4.47 4.60
CA GLY A 39 -2.56 -4.09 5.93
C GLY A 39 -3.64 -4.98 6.52
N GLY A 40 -4.23 -5.86 5.73
CA GLY A 40 -5.05 -6.96 6.23
C GLY A 40 -4.23 -8.23 6.34
N LYS A 41 -4.60 -9.13 7.28
CA LYS A 41 -4.37 -10.57 7.10
C LYS A 41 -4.99 -10.90 5.74
N GLY A 42 -4.28 -10.87 4.59
CA GLY A 42 -4.86 -10.91 3.24
C GLY A 42 -5.99 -11.93 3.03
N GLY A 43 -6.66 -11.95 1.88
CA GLY A 43 -7.78 -12.90 1.64
C GLY A 43 -7.44 -14.33 2.08
N LYS A 44 -8.41 -15.03 2.70
CA LYS A 44 -8.23 -16.43 3.07
C LYS A 44 -8.07 -17.24 1.80
N CYS A 45 -6.92 -17.88 1.62
CA CYS A 45 -6.70 -18.77 0.50
C CYS A 45 -7.61 -20.00 0.65
N PRO A 46 -8.41 -20.36 -0.38
CA PRO A 46 -9.25 -21.56 -0.33
C PRO A 46 -8.42 -22.85 -0.35
N PHE A 47 -7.19 -22.81 -0.87
CA PHE A 47 -6.31 -23.97 -0.94
C PHE A 47 -5.51 -24.21 0.34
N CYS A 48 -4.84 -23.20 0.88
CA CYS A 48 -3.98 -23.37 2.06
C CYS A 48 -4.60 -22.88 3.38
N GLY A 49 -5.80 -22.27 3.32
CA GLY A 49 -6.52 -21.77 4.50
C GLY A 49 -5.89 -20.54 5.18
N LYS A 50 -4.74 -20.04 4.69
CA LYS A 50 -4.04 -18.89 5.28
C LYS A 50 -4.54 -17.57 4.71
N TYR A 51 -4.55 -16.55 5.56
CA TYR A 51 -4.93 -15.18 5.21
C TYR A 51 -3.74 -14.42 4.60
N ARG A 52 -3.38 -14.79 3.36
CA ARG A 52 -2.20 -14.30 2.64
C ARG A 52 -2.47 -14.10 1.14
N VAL A 53 -3.74 -14.02 0.74
CA VAL A 53 -4.10 -13.67 -0.64
C VAL A 53 -4.05 -12.16 -0.78
N PHE A 54 -3.10 -11.67 -1.57
CA PHE A 54 -2.98 -10.27 -1.92
C PHE A 54 -3.16 -10.15 -3.43
N SER A 55 -4.06 -9.27 -3.88
CA SER A 55 -4.35 -9.07 -5.30
C SER A 55 -4.75 -10.36 -6.04
N GLY A 56 -5.50 -11.25 -5.37
CA GLY A 56 -5.95 -12.53 -5.95
C GLY A 56 -4.86 -13.60 -6.03
N ILE A 57 -3.65 -13.37 -5.49
CA ILE A 57 -2.57 -14.37 -5.50
C ILE A 57 -2.20 -14.71 -4.06
N CYS A 58 -2.21 -16.00 -3.73
CA CYS A 58 -1.69 -16.47 -2.44
C CYS A 58 -0.17 -16.41 -2.43
N SER A 59 0.42 -15.63 -1.52
CA SER A 59 1.88 -15.53 -1.39
C SER A 59 2.54 -16.79 -0.83
N GLU A 60 1.76 -17.72 -0.25
CA GLU A 60 2.28 -18.95 0.36
C GLU A 60 2.32 -20.12 -0.63
N CYS A 61 1.24 -20.30 -1.40
CA CYS A 61 1.09 -21.46 -2.30
C CYS A 61 1.00 -21.09 -3.77
N GLY A 62 0.99 -19.80 -4.11
CA GLY A 62 0.90 -19.31 -5.49
C GLY A 62 -0.47 -19.46 -6.15
N ALA A 63 -1.47 -19.98 -5.43
CA ALA A 63 -2.82 -20.16 -5.96
C ALA A 63 -3.45 -18.81 -6.36
N LYS A 64 -4.15 -18.82 -7.51
CA LYS A 64 -4.93 -17.72 -8.09
C LYS A 64 -6.41 -18.06 -8.06
#